data_AF-W7B7C8-F1
#
_entry.id   AF-W7B7C8-F1
#
_cell.length_a   1.000
_cell.length_b   1.000
_cell.length_c   1.000
_cell.angle_alpha   90.00
_cell.angle_beta   90.00
_cell.angle_gamma   90.00
#
_symmetry.space_group_name_H-M   'P 1'
#
loop_
_entity.id
_entity.type
_entity.pdbx_description
1 polymer ?
#
loop_
_entity_poly.entity_id
_entity_poly.type
_entity_poly.pdbx_seq_one_letter_code
_entity_poly.pdbx_strand_id
1 'polypeptide(L)'
;MDRVAKPYFRAVVGWLEGIKIGMKGRELYQLVENVFPKRDYHWHLNPGHLVSDEEWMSSPVYSDSNQILKSGMIFQIDIIPSIKGYTGVSAEECVALADEELQKAIKMEYPALWDRISARRSYLINELNIELSQDVIPLSNTVAYIRPFFLAKDQAFQVKN
;
A
#
# COMPACT_ATOMS: atom_id res chain seq x y z
N MET A 1 -19.88 -7.26 1.43
CA MET A 1 -18.74 -6.90 0.56
C MET A 1 -18.70 -5.41 0.26
N ASP A 2 -19.81 -4.81 -0.22
CA ASP A 2 -19.85 -3.42 -0.70
C ASP A 2 -19.65 -2.36 0.38
N ARG A 3 -20.01 -2.66 1.64
CA ARG A 3 -19.86 -1.71 2.75
C ARG A 3 -18.42 -1.60 3.29
N VAL A 4 -17.60 -2.63 3.15
CA VAL A 4 -16.29 -2.70 3.84
C VAL A 4 -15.18 -3.15 2.89
N ALA A 5 -15.25 -4.40 2.43
CA ALA A 5 -14.15 -5.03 1.70
C ALA A 5 -13.81 -4.34 0.35
N LYS A 6 -14.82 -3.94 -0.44
CA LYS A 6 -14.60 -3.20 -1.69
C LYS A 6 -14.04 -1.79 -1.47
N PRO A 7 -14.65 -0.94 -0.61
CA PRO A 7 -14.07 0.36 -0.28
C PRO A 7 -12.67 0.27 0.32
N TYR A 8 -12.41 -0.74 1.15
CA TYR A 8 -11.10 -1.00 1.72
C TYR A 8 -10.05 -1.32 0.65
N PHE A 9 -10.36 -2.25 -0.26
CA PHE A 9 -9.47 -2.56 -1.38
C PHE A 9 -9.21 -1.32 -2.25
N ARG A 10 -10.24 -0.48 -2.49
CA ARG A 10 -10.08 0.80 -3.18
C ARG A 10 -9.14 1.76 -2.44
N ALA A 11 -9.14 1.76 -1.11
CA ALA A 11 -8.19 2.54 -0.32
C ALA A 11 -6.75 2.07 -0.51
N VAL A 12 -6.52 0.75 -0.48
CA VAL A 12 -5.21 0.14 -0.73
C VAL A 12 -4.72 0.43 -2.16
N VAL A 13 -5.60 0.33 -3.15
CA VAL A 13 -5.30 0.69 -4.55
C VAL A 13 -4.93 2.17 -4.65
N GLY A 14 -5.77 3.08 -4.13
CA GLY A 14 -5.47 4.52 -4.18
C GLY A 14 -4.20 4.91 -3.43
N TRP A 15 -3.85 4.18 -2.37
CA TRP A 15 -2.57 4.34 -1.67
C TRP A 15 -1.39 3.96 -2.57
N LEU A 16 -1.46 2.79 -3.22
CA LEU A 16 -0.40 2.27 -4.10
C LEU A 16 -0.22 3.08 -5.38
N GLU A 17 -1.31 3.51 -6.00
CA GLU A 17 -1.28 4.31 -7.23
C GLU A 17 -0.84 5.76 -6.96
N GLY A 18 -1.13 6.26 -5.76
CA GLY A 18 -0.85 7.64 -5.40
C GLY A 18 0.53 7.90 -4.82
N ILE A 19 1.13 6.91 -4.14
CA ILE A 19 2.41 7.10 -3.45
C ILE A 19 3.57 7.23 -4.45
N LYS A 20 4.43 8.24 -4.23
CA LYS A 20 5.63 8.49 -5.05
C LYS A 20 6.67 9.31 -4.31
N ILE A 21 7.90 9.29 -4.80
CA ILE A 21 8.98 10.11 -4.27
C ILE A 21 8.67 11.60 -4.51
N GLY A 22 8.97 12.44 -3.52
CA GLY A 22 8.79 13.89 -3.59
C GLY A 22 7.41 14.40 -3.17
N MET A 23 6.40 13.54 -3.00
CA MET A 23 5.11 13.97 -2.46
C MET A 23 5.19 14.27 -0.96
N LYS A 24 4.29 15.11 -0.45
CA LYS A 24 4.10 15.29 0.99
C LYS A 24 3.22 14.17 1.55
N GLY A 25 3.50 13.74 2.77
CA GLY A 25 2.69 12.72 3.43
C GLY A 25 1.21 13.11 3.63
N ARG A 26 0.88 14.41 3.75
CA ARG A 26 -0.51 14.87 3.77
C ARG A 26 -1.28 14.59 2.48
N GLU A 27 -0.59 14.52 1.34
CA GLU A 27 -1.21 14.23 0.05
C GLU A 27 -1.66 12.77 0.00
N LEU A 28 -0.84 11.85 0.53
CA LEU A 28 -1.20 10.44 0.67
C LEU A 28 -2.31 10.23 1.70
N TYR A 29 -2.25 10.94 2.82
CA TYR A 29 -3.34 10.96 3.80
C TYR A 29 -4.66 11.39 3.15
N GLN A 30 -4.65 12.49 2.39
CA GLN A 30 -5.84 13.02 1.73
C GLN A 30 -6.38 12.07 0.66
N LEU A 31 -5.52 11.36 -0.08
CA LEU A 31 -5.94 10.33 -1.03
C LEU A 31 -6.78 9.25 -0.33
N VAL A 32 -6.31 8.75 0.82
CA VAL A 32 -7.05 7.75 1.61
C VAL A 32 -8.33 8.35 2.18
N GLU A 33 -8.29 9.56 2.75
CA GLU A 33 -9.48 10.24 3.29
C GLU A 33 -10.55 10.48 2.21
N ASN A 34 -10.17 10.73 0.96
CA ASN A 34 -11.12 10.93 -0.14
C ASN A 34 -11.86 9.65 -0.55
N VAL A 35 -11.17 8.50 -0.55
CA VAL A 35 -11.76 7.22 -1.01
C VAL A 35 -12.30 6.37 0.14
N PHE A 36 -11.82 6.61 1.35
CA PHE A 36 -12.11 5.84 2.55
C PHE A 36 -12.13 6.77 3.79
N PRO A 37 -13.11 7.69 3.89
CA PRO A 37 -13.12 8.75 4.91
C PRO A 37 -13.10 8.22 6.34
N LYS A 38 -12.25 8.79 7.20
CA LYS A 38 -12.15 8.41 8.62
C LYS A 38 -13.49 8.52 9.35
N ARG A 39 -14.30 9.53 9.01
CA ARG A 39 -15.62 9.75 9.60
C ARG A 39 -16.56 8.56 9.41
N ASP A 40 -16.44 7.88 8.28
CA ASP A 40 -17.40 6.85 7.86
C ASP A 40 -16.89 5.43 8.14
N TYR A 41 -15.57 5.24 8.16
CA TYR A 41 -14.89 3.94 8.32
C TYR A 41 -14.13 3.78 9.64
N HIS A 42 -13.99 4.86 10.41
CA HIS A 42 -13.39 4.93 11.75
C HIS A 42 -12.05 4.20 11.87
N TRP A 43 -11.19 4.28 10.86
CA TRP A 43 -9.87 3.69 10.99
C TRP A 43 -9.06 4.37 12.10
N HIS A 44 -8.31 3.57 12.84
CA HIS A 44 -7.53 3.99 14.01
C HIS A 44 -6.06 3.96 13.60
N LEU A 45 -5.30 5.05 13.81
CA LEU A 45 -3.94 5.34 13.31
C LEU A 45 -3.86 6.09 11.96
N ASN A 46 -2.63 6.37 11.53
CA ASN A 46 -2.29 6.99 10.25
C ASN A 46 -2.32 5.92 9.15
N PRO A 47 -2.74 6.24 7.91
CA PRO A 47 -2.85 5.28 6.83
C PRO A 47 -1.47 4.92 6.25
N GLY A 48 -0.76 4.08 6.98
CA GLY A 48 0.62 3.67 6.74
C GLY A 48 1.65 4.41 7.59
N HIS A 49 2.79 3.76 7.75
CA HIS A 49 3.92 4.22 8.55
C HIS A 49 5.22 3.68 7.97
N LEU A 50 6.32 4.27 8.41
CA LEU A 50 7.65 3.77 8.12
C LEU A 50 7.95 2.55 8.98
N VAL A 51 8.70 1.63 8.39
CA VAL A 51 9.20 0.41 9.03
C VAL A 51 10.71 0.28 8.81
N SER A 52 11.36 -0.55 9.61
CA SER A 52 12.78 -0.88 9.50
C SER A 52 12.99 -2.26 10.14
N ASP A 53 14.07 -2.46 10.89
CA ASP A 53 14.23 -3.60 11.81
C ASP A 53 13.18 -3.60 12.94
N GLU A 54 12.44 -2.50 13.12
CA GLU A 54 11.25 -2.41 13.96
C GLU A 54 9.97 -2.30 13.12
N GLU A 55 8.87 -2.83 13.67
CA GLU A 55 7.55 -2.80 13.02
C GLU A 55 7.04 -1.36 12.88
N TRP A 56 7.13 -0.52 13.91
CA TRP A 56 6.54 0.82 13.89
C TRP A 56 7.53 1.92 14.30
N MET A 57 8.20 2.53 13.33
CA MET A 57 9.19 3.59 13.61
C MET A 57 8.53 4.96 13.76
N SER A 58 7.90 5.47 12.70
CA SER A 58 7.21 6.76 12.67
C SER A 58 6.32 6.84 11.44
N SER A 59 5.34 7.76 11.40
CA SER A 59 4.51 7.93 10.20
C SER A 59 4.67 9.34 9.63
N PRO A 60 5.15 9.49 8.38
CA PRO A 60 5.08 10.75 7.66
C PRO A 60 3.67 11.02 7.12
N VAL A 61 2.71 10.09 7.24
CA VAL A 61 1.39 10.17 6.60
C VAL A 61 0.32 10.60 7.61
N TYR A 62 0.11 11.90 7.78
CA TYR A 62 -0.93 12.45 8.65
C TYR A 62 -1.49 13.77 8.07
N SER A 63 -2.66 14.21 8.56
CA SER A 63 -3.47 15.31 7.97
C SER A 63 -2.68 16.56 7.60
N ASP A 64 -1.78 16.99 8.47
CA ASP A 64 -1.01 18.23 8.33
C ASP A 64 0.48 17.98 8.04
N SER A 65 0.81 16.78 7.58
CA SER A 65 2.21 16.40 7.33
C SER A 65 2.84 17.20 6.20
N ASN A 66 3.96 17.85 6.53
CA ASN A 66 4.86 18.46 5.56
C ASN A 66 6.08 17.60 5.25
N GLN A 67 6.13 16.37 5.75
CA GLN A 67 7.24 15.44 5.46
C GLN A 67 7.21 15.03 3.99
N ILE A 68 8.36 15.14 3.33
CA ILE A 68 8.54 14.73 1.94
C ILE A 68 8.94 13.26 1.92
N LEU A 69 8.23 12.46 1.11
CA LEU A 69 8.57 11.06 0.91
C LEU A 69 9.80 10.94 0.01
N LYS A 70 10.74 10.06 0.38
CA LYS A 70 12.06 9.97 -0.27
C LYS A 70 12.38 8.53 -0.66
N SER A 71 13.28 8.39 -1.61
CA SER A 71 13.97 7.12 -1.89
C SER A 71 14.59 6.56 -0.61
N GLY A 72 14.54 5.24 -0.44
CA GLY A 72 15.00 4.51 0.74
C GLY A 72 13.97 4.41 1.88
N MET A 73 12.83 5.12 1.80
CA MET A 73 11.77 4.94 2.79
C MET A 73 11.03 3.63 2.58
N ILE A 74 10.98 2.80 3.62
CA ILE A 74 10.21 1.56 3.65
C ILE A 74 8.92 1.83 4.40
N PHE A 75 7.80 1.43 3.82
CA PHE A 75 6.46 1.62 4.34
C PHE A 75 5.77 0.30 4.57
N GLN A 76 4.97 0.24 5.63
CA GLN A 76 3.86 -0.68 5.73
C GLN A 76 2.59 0.07 5.33
N ILE A 77 1.86 -0.49 4.38
CA ILE A 77 0.47 -0.11 4.13
C ILE A 77 -0.28 -0.59 5.35
N ASP A 78 -0.82 0.31 6.16
CA ASP A 78 -1.58 -0.08 7.35
C ASP A 78 -2.81 0.81 7.49
N ILE A 79 -3.96 0.20 7.26
CA ILE A 79 -5.28 0.85 7.34
C ILE A 79 -6.18 -0.15 8.04
N ILE A 80 -6.62 0.17 9.26
CA ILE A 80 -7.43 -0.75 10.09
C ILE A 80 -8.79 -0.09 10.36
N PRO A 81 -9.83 -0.36 9.54
CA PRO A 81 -11.17 0.18 9.74
C PRO A 81 -11.91 -0.50 10.91
N SER A 82 -12.84 0.25 11.50
CA SER A 82 -13.69 -0.24 12.60
C SER A 82 -15.13 0.21 12.38
N ILE A 83 -15.97 -0.67 11.85
CA ILE A 83 -17.36 -0.33 11.51
C ILE A 83 -18.29 -1.22 12.34
N LYS A 84 -19.12 -0.59 13.17
CA LYS A 84 -20.08 -1.30 14.02
C LYS A 84 -20.95 -2.25 13.20
N GLY A 85 -21.02 -3.51 13.61
CA GLY A 85 -21.82 -4.54 12.94
C GLY A 85 -21.13 -5.24 11.77
N TYR A 86 -19.88 -4.90 11.47
CA TYR A 86 -19.06 -5.59 10.46
C TYR A 86 -17.80 -6.17 11.08
N THR A 87 -17.33 -7.30 10.51
CA THR A 87 -15.99 -7.81 10.81
C THR A 87 -14.93 -6.91 10.16
N GLY A 88 -13.76 -6.84 10.77
CA GLY A 88 -12.62 -6.10 10.22
C GLY A 88 -12.15 -6.67 8.87
N VAL A 89 -11.39 -5.85 8.16
CA VAL A 89 -10.62 -6.23 6.97
C VAL A 89 -9.25 -5.56 7.11
N SER A 90 -8.18 -6.28 6.79
CA SER A 90 -6.84 -5.74 6.73
C SER A 90 -6.06 -6.38 5.58
N ALA A 91 -5.15 -5.61 4.99
CA ALA A 91 -4.18 -6.01 3.99
C ALA A 91 -2.91 -5.20 4.25
N GLU A 92 -2.25 -5.53 5.36
CA GLU A 92 -1.02 -4.90 5.80
C GLU A 92 0.18 -5.50 5.07
N GLU A 93 0.89 -4.67 4.31
CA GLU A 93 1.90 -5.15 3.39
C GLU A 93 3.05 -4.16 3.25
N CYS A 94 4.26 -4.68 3.06
CA CYS A 94 5.47 -3.86 3.00
C CYS A 94 5.83 -3.47 1.56
N VAL A 95 6.14 -2.20 1.35
CA VAL A 95 6.67 -1.62 0.11
C VAL A 95 7.81 -0.65 0.43
N ALA A 96 8.68 -0.36 -0.52
CA ALA A 96 9.63 0.75 -0.38
C ALA A 96 9.52 1.72 -1.55
N LEU A 97 9.89 2.97 -1.30
CA LEU A 97 10.19 3.94 -2.33
C LEU A 97 11.67 3.83 -2.71
N ALA A 98 11.94 3.59 -3.98
CA ALA A 98 13.29 3.51 -4.52
C ALA A 98 13.36 4.27 -5.85
N ASP A 99 14.22 5.27 -5.93
CA ASP A 99 14.54 5.93 -7.19
C ASP A 99 15.34 5.01 -8.13
N GLU A 100 15.61 5.47 -9.34
CA GLU A 100 16.33 4.69 -10.34
C GLU A 100 17.73 4.26 -9.89
N GLU A 101 18.43 5.08 -9.10
CA GLU A 101 19.77 4.78 -8.62
C GLU A 101 19.73 3.62 -7.62
N LEU A 102 18.83 3.71 -6.63
CA LEU A 102 18.62 2.66 -5.64
C LEU A 102 18.11 1.37 -6.28
N GLN A 103 17.20 1.45 -7.25
CA GLN A 103 16.74 0.27 -8.00
C GLN A 103 17.88 -0.42 -8.75
N LYS A 104 18.78 0.33 -9.40
CA LYS A 104 19.96 -0.22 -10.09
C LYS A 104 20.90 -0.90 -9.10
N ALA A 105 21.16 -0.28 -7.94
CA ALA A 105 21.98 -0.87 -6.88
C ALA A 105 21.39 -2.19 -6.36
N ILE A 106 20.09 -2.20 -6.01
CA ILE A 106 19.40 -3.42 -5.55
C ILE A 106 19.46 -4.52 -6.60
N LYS A 107 19.23 -4.20 -7.88
CA LYS A 107 19.29 -5.17 -8.98
C LYS A 107 20.68 -5.79 -9.14
N MET A 108 21.73 -4.99 -8.97
CA MET A 108 23.12 -5.44 -9.11
C MET A 108 23.57 -6.27 -7.90
N GLU A 109 23.27 -5.82 -6.70
CA GLU A 109 23.76 -6.43 -5.45
C GLU A 109 22.89 -7.62 -5.00
N TYR A 110 21.59 -7.57 -5.28
CA TYR A 110 20.59 -8.55 -4.82
C TYR A 110 19.67 -9.01 -5.97
N PRO A 111 20.19 -9.65 -7.03
CA PRO A 111 19.41 -10.00 -8.21
C PRO A 111 18.19 -10.90 -7.89
N ALA A 112 18.33 -11.86 -6.98
CA ALA A 112 17.23 -12.73 -6.57
C ALA A 112 16.11 -11.99 -5.81
N LEU A 113 16.44 -10.91 -5.09
CA LEU A 113 15.44 -10.03 -4.48
C LEU A 113 14.73 -9.23 -5.58
N TRP A 114 15.51 -8.67 -6.51
CA TRP A 114 14.99 -7.91 -7.64
C TRP A 114 14.03 -8.72 -8.51
N ASP A 115 14.30 -10.00 -8.73
CA ASP A 115 13.40 -10.89 -9.47
C ASP A 115 12.04 -11.05 -8.77
N ARG A 116 12.02 -11.18 -7.44
CA ARG A 116 10.77 -11.23 -6.66
C ARG A 116 10.01 -9.91 -6.71
N ILE A 117 10.72 -8.80 -6.55
CA ILE A 117 10.15 -7.44 -6.68
C ILE A 117 9.50 -7.28 -8.06
N SER A 118 10.23 -7.64 -9.12
CA SER A 118 9.78 -7.52 -10.51
C SER A 118 8.57 -8.41 -10.80
N ALA A 119 8.59 -9.65 -10.32
CA ALA A 119 7.45 -10.57 -10.45
C ALA A 119 6.21 -10.01 -9.74
N ARG A 120 6.35 -9.47 -8.52
CA ARG A 120 5.21 -8.88 -7.80
C ARG A 120 4.71 -7.60 -8.46
N ARG A 121 5.60 -6.71 -8.93
CA ARG A 121 5.21 -5.51 -9.72
C ARG A 121 4.40 -5.92 -10.95
N SER A 122 4.84 -6.96 -11.66
CA SER A 122 4.15 -7.47 -12.85
C SER A 122 2.76 -7.99 -12.52
N TYR A 123 2.60 -8.71 -11.39
CA TYR A 123 1.28 -9.17 -10.93
C TYR A 123 0.35 -7.99 -10.57
N LEU A 124 0.85 -7.00 -9.82
CA LEU A 124 0.06 -5.82 -9.45
C LEU A 124 -0.50 -5.09 -10.69
N ILE A 125 0.35 -4.90 -11.70
CA ILE A 125 -0.01 -4.18 -12.92
C ILE A 125 -0.91 -5.02 -13.83
N ASN A 126 -0.53 -6.27 -14.11
CA ASN A 126 -1.17 -7.06 -15.17
C ASN A 126 -2.36 -7.90 -14.68
N GLU A 127 -2.39 -8.28 -13.41
CA GLU A 127 -3.43 -9.15 -12.85
C GLU A 127 -4.39 -8.38 -11.94
N LEU A 128 -3.89 -7.40 -11.17
CA LEU A 128 -4.75 -6.57 -10.31
C LEU A 128 -5.18 -5.26 -10.97
N ASN A 129 -4.60 -4.91 -12.13
CA ASN A 129 -4.84 -3.65 -12.86
C ASN A 129 -4.59 -2.40 -12.00
N ILE A 130 -3.54 -2.44 -11.17
CA ILE A 130 -3.12 -1.32 -10.32
C ILE A 130 -2.03 -0.52 -11.04
N GLU A 131 -2.26 0.78 -11.22
CA GLU A 131 -1.29 1.69 -11.84
C GLU A 131 -0.15 2.02 -10.88
N LEU A 132 0.92 1.23 -10.89
CA LEU A 132 2.01 1.37 -9.94
C LEU A 132 3.09 2.36 -10.43
N SER A 133 3.41 3.37 -9.61
CA SER A 133 4.56 4.25 -9.85
C SER A 133 5.85 3.44 -10.03
N GLN A 134 6.79 3.98 -10.84
CA GLN A 134 8.12 3.39 -10.97
C GLN A 134 8.90 3.42 -9.65
N ASP A 135 8.57 4.36 -8.76
CA ASP A 135 9.24 4.50 -7.47
C ASP A 135 8.91 3.38 -6.48
N VAL A 136 7.80 2.65 -6.68
CA VAL A 136 7.27 1.73 -5.65
C VAL A 136 7.79 0.31 -5.88
N ILE A 137 8.63 -0.20 -4.99
CA ILE A 137 9.06 -1.60 -5.02
C ILE A 137 8.30 -2.41 -3.94
N PRO A 138 7.52 -3.44 -4.30
CA PRO A 138 6.87 -4.31 -3.31
C PRO A 138 7.90 -5.21 -2.63
N LEU A 139 7.85 -5.30 -1.30
CA LEU A 139 8.76 -6.15 -0.50
C LEU A 139 8.07 -7.42 0.02
N SER A 140 6.77 -7.56 -0.20
CA SER A 140 5.97 -8.75 0.13
C SER A 140 5.32 -9.36 -1.12
N ASN A 141 5.12 -10.68 -1.10
CA ASN A 141 4.44 -11.41 -2.17
C ASN A 141 2.91 -11.15 -2.21
N THR A 142 2.36 -10.52 -1.18
CA THR A 142 0.91 -10.35 -0.99
C THR A 142 0.44 -8.90 -1.01
N VAL A 143 1.30 -7.93 -1.36
CA VAL A 143 0.93 -6.49 -1.52
C VAL A 143 -0.38 -6.33 -2.29
N ALA A 144 -1.45 -5.82 -1.69
CA ALA A 144 -2.79 -5.70 -2.30
C ALA A 144 -3.50 -7.02 -2.71
N TYR A 145 -3.05 -8.17 -2.23
CA TYR A 145 -3.76 -9.44 -2.40
C TYR A 145 -4.87 -9.59 -1.35
N ILE A 146 -6.09 -9.16 -1.69
CA ILE A 146 -7.23 -9.22 -0.78
C ILE A 146 -8.27 -10.22 -1.28
N ARG A 147 -8.56 -11.22 -0.45
CA ARG A 147 -9.63 -12.20 -0.71
C ARG A 147 -10.89 -11.81 0.06
N PRO A 148 -12.01 -11.47 -0.60
CA PRO A 148 -13.26 -11.17 0.11
C PRO A 148 -13.84 -12.39 0.83
N PHE A 149 -13.50 -13.59 0.38
CA PHE A 149 -13.91 -14.85 0.98
C PHE A 149 -12.67 -15.69 1.29
N PHE A 150 -12.32 -15.81 2.57
CA PHE A 150 -11.07 -16.44 3.01
C PHE A 150 -10.86 -17.87 2.48
N LEU A 151 -11.94 -18.64 2.30
CA LEU A 151 -11.90 -20.03 1.83
C LEU A 151 -11.96 -20.17 0.29
N ALA A 152 -12.35 -19.13 -0.44
CA ALA A 152 -12.35 -19.14 -1.91
C ALA A 152 -10.95 -18.77 -2.41
N LYS A 153 -10.09 -19.79 -2.57
CA LYS A 153 -8.66 -19.60 -2.93
C LYS A 153 -8.47 -19.08 -4.36
N ASP A 154 -9.49 -19.19 -5.19
CA ASP A 154 -9.58 -18.77 -6.59
C ASP A 154 -10.17 -17.37 -6.76
N GLN A 155 -10.49 -16.66 -5.67
CA GLN A 155 -11.12 -15.34 -5.72
C GLN A 155 -10.32 -14.29 -4.95
N ALA A 156 -9.88 -13.25 -5.65
CA ALA A 156 -9.29 -12.05 -5.07
C ALA A 156 -9.89 -10.80 -5.74
N PHE A 157 -9.79 -9.65 -5.07
CA PHE A 157 -10.13 -8.39 -5.71
C PHE A 157 -9.12 -8.01 -6.79
N GLN A 158 -9.62 -7.38 -7.84
CA GLN A 158 -8.85 -6.72 -8.89
C GLN A 158 -9.57 -5.41 -9.25
N VAL A 159 -8.81 -4.43 -9.75
CA VAL A 159 -9.38 -3.22 -10.35
C VAL A 159 -10.00 -3.60 -11.69
N LYS A 160 -11.13 -2.98 -12.03
CA LYS A 160 -11.82 -3.22 -13.29
C LYS A 160 -11.16 -2.34 -14.38
N ASN A 161 -10.79 -2.96 -15.50
CA ASN A 161 -10.35 -2.29 -16.72
C ASN A 161 -11.44 -1.38 -17.31
#